data_AF-A0A0F9JDL0-F1
#
_entry.id   AF-A0A0F9JDL0-F1
#
_cell.length_a   1.000
_cell.length_b   1.000
_cell.length_c   1.000
_cell.angle_alpha   90.00
_cell.angle_beta   90.00
_cell.angle_gamma   90.00
#
_symmetry.space_group_name_H-M   'P 1'
#
loop_
_entity.id
_entity.type
_entity.pdbx_description
1 polymer ?
#
loop_
_entity_poly.entity_id
_entity_poly.type
_entity_poly.pdbx_seq_one_letter_code
_entity_poly.pdbx_strand_id
1 'polypeptide(L)'
;MYDGTDQGYPKILFFSSTHCGPCAPIAEVLKRINFSMFGKKLRIEKISIDIDENRELTQKYQITSVPTLIIADKRLSVNITEEEIIDAVLYAFISSVKI
;
A
#
# COMPACT_ATOMS: atom_id res chain seq x y z
N MET A 1 0.03 22.49 4.53
CA MET A 1 -1.12 21.85 5.19
C MET A 1 -1.75 20.94 4.15
N TYR A 2 -1.59 19.61 4.28
CA TYR A 2 -2.24 18.65 3.38
C TYR A 2 -3.62 18.38 3.97
N ASP A 3 -4.67 18.84 3.29
CA ASP A 3 -6.03 18.48 3.66
C ASP A 3 -6.22 16.98 3.40
N GLY A 4 -6.89 16.31 4.34
CA GLY A 4 -6.96 14.86 4.44
C GLY A 4 -8.11 14.24 3.66
N THR A 5 -8.42 14.70 2.45
CA THR A 5 -9.53 14.14 1.65
C THR A 5 -9.24 14.06 0.15
N ASP A 6 -8.22 13.28 -0.26
CA ASP A 6 -8.08 12.84 -1.66
C ASP A 6 -9.15 11.77 -1.99
N GLN A 7 -10.39 12.20 -2.22
CA GLN A 7 -11.55 11.33 -2.51
C GLN A 7 -11.51 10.60 -3.88
N GLY A 8 -10.35 10.53 -4.55
CA GLY A 8 -10.22 9.92 -5.88
C GLY A 8 -9.08 8.92 -6.03
N TYR A 9 -8.18 8.80 -5.05
CA TYR A 9 -6.99 7.94 -5.15
C TYR A 9 -7.17 6.67 -4.30
N PRO A 10 -6.82 5.48 -4.81
CA PRO A 10 -6.99 4.24 -4.08
C PRO A 10 -6.09 4.24 -2.85
N LYS A 11 -6.63 3.73 -1.74
CA LYS A 11 -5.88 3.52 -0.51
C LYS A 11 -4.98 2.30 -0.66
N ILE A 12 -3.70 2.46 -0.32
CA ILE A 12 -2.71 1.38 -0.25
C ILE A 12 -2.50 1.04 1.22
N LEU A 13 -2.76 -0.20 1.61
CA LEU A 13 -2.37 -0.72 2.92
C LEU A 13 -1.04 -1.44 2.79
N PHE A 14 -0.02 -0.98 3.50
CA PHE A 14 1.31 -1.58 3.49
C PHE A 14 1.61 -2.23 4.84
N PHE A 15 1.47 -3.56 4.90
CA PHE A 15 1.83 -4.35 6.07
C PHE A 15 3.34 -4.60 6.11
N SER A 16 3.95 -4.25 7.24
CA SER A 16 5.39 -4.20 7.44
C SER A 16 5.78 -4.67 8.85
N SER A 17 7.07 -4.81 9.11
CA SER A 17 7.67 -5.10 10.42
C SER A 17 9.03 -4.40 10.51
N THR A 18 9.48 -4.07 11.73
CA THR A 18 10.86 -3.60 11.98
C THR A 18 11.90 -4.70 11.73
N HIS A 19 11.49 -5.96 11.77
CA HIS A 19 12.32 -7.14 11.53
C HIS A 19 12.17 -7.69 10.10
N CYS A 20 11.89 -6.80 9.13
CA CYS A 20 11.67 -7.15 7.73
C CYS A 20 12.65 -6.37 6.83
N GLY A 21 13.77 -7.00 6.47
CA GLY A 21 14.75 -6.41 5.54
C GLY A 21 14.14 -5.94 4.21
N PRO A 22 13.32 -6.76 3.53
CA PRO A 22 12.69 -6.38 2.26
C PRO A 22 11.66 -5.25 2.37
N CYS A 23 11.19 -4.88 3.57
CA CYS A 23 10.17 -3.85 3.73
C CYS A 23 10.69 -2.43 3.46
N ALA A 24 11.96 -2.14 3.76
CA ALA A 24 12.52 -0.81 3.58
C ALA A 24 12.61 -0.39 2.09
N PRO A 25 13.11 -1.23 1.16
CA PRO A 25 13.07 -0.92 -0.27
C PRO A 25 11.64 -0.68 -0.79
N ILE A 26 10.66 -1.48 -0.35
CA ILE A 26 9.25 -1.30 -0.75
C ILE A 26 8.70 0.04 -0.28
N ALA A 27 9.05 0.47 0.93
CA ALA A 27 8.65 1.79 1.43
C ALA A 27 9.19 2.93 0.54
N GLU A 28 10.45 2.81 0.07
CA GLU A 28 11.04 3.81 -0.83
C GLU A 28 10.44 3.76 -2.24
N VAL A 29 10.12 2.58 -2.77
CA VAL A 29 9.40 2.43 -4.05
C VAL A 29 8.04 3.11 -3.97
N LEU A 30 7.26 2.82 -2.92
CA LEU A 30 5.96 3.44 -2.68
C LEU A 30 6.03 4.97 -2.60
N LYS A 31 7.05 5.50 -1.92
CA LYS A 31 7.30 6.94 -1.83
C LYS A 31 7.66 7.54 -3.19
N ARG A 32 8.51 6.87 -3.98
CA ARG A 32 8.88 7.30 -5.33
C ARG A 32 7.66 7.35 -6.24
N ILE A 33 6.91 6.25 -6.35
CA ILE A 33 5.68 6.18 -7.17
C ILE A 33 4.71 7.30 -6.80
N ASN A 34 4.47 7.49 -5.49
CA ASN A 34 3.56 8.53 -5.02
C ASN A 34 4.04 9.93 -5.46
N PHE A 35 5.35 10.21 -5.37
CA PHE A 35 5.90 11.49 -5.74
C PHE A 35 5.95 11.71 -7.27
N SER A 36 6.52 10.76 -8.02
CA SER A 36 6.83 10.92 -9.45
C SER A 36 5.63 10.73 -10.37
N MET A 37 4.69 9.87 -10.00
CA MET A 37 3.56 9.49 -10.87
C MET A 37 2.23 10.06 -10.41
N PHE A 38 2.01 10.10 -9.10
CA PHE A 38 0.71 10.48 -8.52
C PHE A 38 0.72 11.81 -7.78
N GLY A 39 1.81 12.57 -7.83
CA GLY A 39 1.87 13.94 -7.29
C GLY A 39 1.54 14.05 -5.80
N LYS A 40 1.93 13.03 -5.01
CA LYS A 40 1.65 12.89 -3.56
C LYS A 40 0.20 12.62 -3.18
N LYS A 41 -0.63 12.18 -4.13
CA LYS A 41 -2.05 11.92 -3.90
C LYS A 41 -2.39 10.47 -3.53
N LEU A 42 -1.44 9.54 -3.59
CA LEU A 42 -1.68 8.19 -3.08
C LEU A 42 -1.73 8.21 -1.55
N ARG A 43 -2.82 7.66 -1.00
CA ARG A 43 -2.95 7.42 0.43
C ARG A 43 -2.29 6.09 0.78
N ILE A 44 -1.13 6.16 1.44
CA ILE A 44 -0.35 4.99 1.83
C ILE A 44 -0.41 4.86 3.34
N GLU A 45 -1.06 3.80 3.83
CA GLU A 45 -1.19 3.50 5.24
C GLU A 45 -0.25 2.34 5.61
N LYS A 46 0.87 2.67 6.25
CA LYS A 46 1.80 1.67 6.76
C LYS A 46 1.27 1.10 8.07
N ILE A 47 1.15 -0.23 8.12
CA ILE A 47 0.64 -0.99 9.26
C ILE A 47 1.75 -1.91 9.73
N SER A 48 2.21 -1.74 10.98
CA SER A 48 3.20 -2.64 11.55
C SER A 48 2.49 -3.84 12.19
N ILE A 49 2.91 -5.05 11.83
CA ILE A 49 2.42 -6.28 12.48
C ILE A 49 3.00 -6.48 13.88
N ASP A 50 4.03 -5.71 14.25
CA ASP A 50 4.67 -5.76 15.56
C ASP A 50 3.89 -4.96 16.62
N ILE A 51 2.84 -4.25 16.23
CA ILE A 51 2.03 -3.35 17.07
C ILE A 51 0.69 -4.04 17.36
N ASP A 52 0.39 -4.26 18.65
CA ASP A 52 -0.80 -5.01 19.09
C ASP A 52 -2.12 -4.36 18.65
N GLU A 53 -2.19 -3.03 18.59
CA GLU A 53 -3.35 -2.28 18.13
C GLU A 53 -3.71 -2.58 16.66
N ASN A 54 -2.74 -3.03 15.86
CA ASN A 54 -2.94 -3.41 14.46
C ASN A 54 -3.34 -4.88 14.28
N ARG A 55 -3.44 -5.66 15.36
CA ARG A 55 -3.67 -7.10 15.31
C ARG A 55 -5.02 -7.46 14.68
N GLU A 56 -6.08 -6.74 15.01
CA GLU A 56 -7.40 -6.92 14.38
C GLU A 56 -7.34 -6.70 12.87
N LEU A 57 -6.65 -5.63 12.44
CA LEU A 57 -6.49 -5.31 11.03
C LEU A 57 -5.65 -6.36 10.29
N THR A 58 -4.57 -6.82 10.92
CA THR A 58 -3.68 -7.88 10.40
C THR A 58 -4.44 -9.19 10.20
N GLN A 59 -5.31 -9.55 11.15
CA GLN A 59 -6.18 -10.73 11.05
C GLN A 59 -7.26 -10.57 10.00
N LYS A 60 -7.93 -9.41 9.95
CA LYS A 60 -8.95 -9.09 8.95
C LYS A 60 -8.43 -9.25 7.52
N TYR A 61 -7.21 -8.82 7.27
CA TYR A 61 -6.54 -8.97 5.98
C TYR A 61 -5.73 -10.27 5.87
N GLN A 62 -5.82 -11.21 6.82
CA GLN A 62 -5.15 -12.51 6.78
C GLN A 62 -3.67 -12.37 6.37
N ILE A 63 -2.95 -11.47 7.03
CA ILE A 63 -1.55 -11.19 6.71
C ILE A 63 -0.69 -12.27 7.36
N THR A 64 -0.07 -13.11 6.53
CA THR A 64 0.80 -14.21 6.95
C THR A 64 2.28 -13.91 6.76
N SER A 65 2.62 -12.89 5.98
CA SER A 65 4.00 -12.48 5.67
C SER A 65 4.09 -10.99 5.37
N VAL A 66 5.27 -10.42 5.59
CA VAL A 66 5.60 -9.03 5.21
C VAL A 66 6.84 -9.02 4.29
N PRO A 67 6.95 -8.06 3.34
CA PRO A 67 5.97 -7.02 3.03
C PRO A 67 4.72 -7.58 2.34
N THR A 68 3.56 -7.01 2.66
CA THR A 68 2.30 -7.24 1.93
C THR A 68 1.64 -5.90 1.63
N LEU A 69 1.23 -5.69 0.38
CA LEU A 69 0.43 -4.56 -0.06
C LEU A 69 -0.99 -5.01 -0.38
N ILE A 70 -1.97 -4.27 0.11
CA ILE A 70 -3.37 -4.40 -0.31
C ILE A 70 -3.77 -3.10 -1.02
N ILE A 71 -4.18 -3.22 -2.29
CA ILE A 71 -4.53 -2.10 -3.17
C ILE A 71 -5.86 -2.46 -3.81
N ALA A 72 -6.95 -1.84 -3.36
CA ALA A 72 -8.32 -2.26 -3.67
C ALA A 72 -8.54 -3.76 -3.42
N ASP A 73 -8.70 -4.56 -4.46
CA ASP A 73 -8.91 -6.01 -4.48
C ASP A 73 -7.61 -6.80 -4.77
N LYS A 74 -6.50 -6.13 -5.06
CA LYS A 74 -5.20 -6.75 -5.32
C LYS A 74 -4.38 -6.91 -4.03
N ARG A 75 -3.78 -8.10 -3.88
CA ARG A 75 -2.74 -8.39 -2.89
C ARG A 75 -1.41 -8.64 -3.59
N LEU A 76 -0.38 -7.91 -3.18
CA LEU A 76 1.01 -8.15 -3.57
C LEU A 76 1.80 -8.54 -2.34
N SER A 77 2.50 -9.67 -2.36
CA SER A 77 3.23 -10.19 -1.20
C SER A 77 4.53 -10.84 -1.67
N VAL A 78 5.65 -10.49 -1.01
CA VAL A 78 7.00 -11.02 -1.29
C VAL A 78 7.49 -10.69 -2.72
N ASN A 79 8.78 -10.35 -2.87
CA ASN A 79 9.39 -10.05 -4.19
C ASN A 79 8.63 -9.02 -5.06
N ILE A 80 7.96 -8.06 -4.41
CA ILE A 80 7.11 -7.07 -5.06
C ILE A 80 7.97 -6.12 -5.90
N THR A 81 7.63 -5.97 -7.17
CA THR A 81 8.29 -5.07 -8.12
C THR A 81 7.59 -3.71 -8.22
N GLU A 82 8.30 -2.70 -8.72
CA GLU A 82 7.75 -1.35 -8.95
C GLU A 82 6.61 -1.37 -9.98
N GLU A 83 6.74 -2.19 -11.03
CA GLU A 83 5.74 -2.37 -12.08
C GLU A 83 4.42 -2.95 -11.54
N GLU A 84 4.48 -4.00 -10.72
CA GLU A 84 3.29 -4.60 -10.11
C GLU A 84 2.51 -3.60 -9.23
N ILE A 85 3.23 -2.72 -8.52
CA ILE A 85 2.60 -1.69 -7.69
C ILE A 85 1.89 -0.67 -8.59
N ILE A 86 2.54 -0.21 -9.65
CA ILE A 86 1.97 0.76 -10.60
C ILE A 86 0.70 0.18 -11.23
N ASP A 87 0.77 -1.05 -11.73
CA ASP A 87 -0.36 -1.72 -12.37
C ASP A 87 -1.53 -1.91 -11.41
N ALA A 88 -1.28 -2.34 -10.17
CA ALA A 88 -2.32 -2.49 -9.16
C ALA A 88 -2.98 -1.15 -8.81
N VAL A 89 -2.20 -0.08 -8.71
CA VAL A 89 -2.71 1.27 -8.45
C VAL A 89 -3.56 1.76 -9.63
N LEU A 90 -3.07 1.64 -10.87
CA LEU A 90 -3.81 2.04 -12.07
C LEU A 90 -5.10 1.23 -12.23
N TYR A 91 -5.05 -0.08 -12.01
CA TYR A 91 -6.22 -0.93 -12.00
C TYR A 91 -7.26 -0.42 -11.00
N ALA A 92 -6.84 -0.12 -9.77
CA ALA A 92 -7.71 0.37 -8.72
C ALA A 92 -8.34 1.74 -9.06
N PHE A 93 -7.63 2.63 -9.77
CA PHE A 93 -8.22 3.86 -10.30
C PHE A 93 -9.31 3.56 -11.31
N ILE A 94 -8.99 2.77 -12.33
CA ILE A 94 -9.88 2.48 -13.45
C ILE A 94 -11.14 1.77 -12.94
N SER A 95 -11.00 0.81 -12.02
CA SER A 95 -12.14 0.09 -11.43
C SER A 95 -13.02 0.97 -10.53
N SER A 96 -12.48 2.04 -9.97
CA SER A 96 -13.22 2.97 -9.10
C SER A 96 -14.00 4.02 -9.89
N VAL A 97 -13.63 4.28 -11.14
CA VAL A 97 -14.39 5.14 -12.05
C VAL A 97 -15.49 4.29 -12.68
N LYS A 98 -16.72 4.40 -12.14
CA LYS A 98 -17.92 3.94 -12.84
C LYS A 98 -18.07 4.77 -14.11
N ILE A 99 -17.76 4.18 -15.26
CA ILE A 99 -18.16 4.71 -16.58
C ILE A 99 -19.63 4.36 -16.80
#